data_AF-A0A0L9UVG7-F1
#
_entry.id   AF-A0A0L9UVG7-F1
#
_cell.length_a   1.000
_cell.length_b   1.000
_cell.length_c   1.000
_cell.angle_alpha   90.00
_cell.angle_beta   90.00
_cell.angle_gamma   90.00
#
_symmetry.space_group_name_H-M   'P 1'
#
loop_
_entity.id
_entity.type
_entity.pdbx_description
1 polymer ?
#
loop_
_entity_poly.entity_id
_entity_poly.type
_entity_poly.pdbx_seq_one_letter_code
_entity_poly.pdbx_strand_id
1 'polypeptide(L)'
;MDCSGNKIAHTIVVDQQGKGDFTIVQAAIDSIQESNYQWVKIHNSYNLVGSETIEPAPATAIYGDKSVFIKCGFESYQNTLFDAQGRHYFKNCYIEGEVDFIYGNGQSYYENCIINATLGKSPPGFVTAQSRGSEKEDSGFVFRGGCVIGNGEVKL
;
A
#
# COMPACT_ATOMS: atom_id res chain seq x y z
N MET A 1 2.97 14.06 13.85
CA MET A 1 2.65 12.62 13.85
C MET A 1 3.87 11.92 14.43
N ASP A 2 3.69 11.05 15.41
CA ASP A 2 4.78 10.22 15.90
C ASP A 2 4.95 9.04 14.93
N CYS A 3 6.17 8.81 14.46
CA CYS A 3 6.50 7.73 13.53
C CYS A 3 6.85 6.43 14.25
N SER A 4 6.65 6.38 15.57
CA SER A 4 6.73 5.19 16.43
C SER A 4 5.72 4.08 16.14
N GLY A 5 4.97 4.19 15.03
CA GLY A 5 3.94 3.24 14.62
C GLY A 5 2.61 3.61 15.27
N ASN A 6 1.66 4.07 14.46
CA ASN A 6 0.30 4.14 14.95
C ASN A 6 -0.23 2.73 15.20
N LYS A 7 -1.01 2.56 16.26
CA LYS A 7 -1.70 1.30 16.57
C LYS A 7 -2.77 1.05 15.51
N ILE A 8 -2.44 0.23 14.51
CA ILE A 8 -3.42 -0.38 13.60
C ILE A 8 -4.40 -1.17 14.47
N ALA A 9 -5.69 -0.86 14.36
CA ALA A 9 -6.71 -1.49 15.20
C ALA A 9 -7.00 -2.92 14.75
N HIS A 10 -7.13 -3.12 13.43
CA HIS A 10 -7.44 -4.42 12.83
C HIS A 10 -6.57 -4.67 11.60
N THR A 11 -6.00 -5.87 11.50
CA THR A 11 -5.32 -6.37 10.30
C THR A 11 -6.16 -7.50 9.73
N ILE A 12 -6.49 -7.42 8.44
CA ILE A 12 -7.15 -8.48 7.67
C ILE A 12 -6.09 -9.10 6.76
N VAL A 13 -5.86 -10.40 6.93
CA VAL A 13 -4.84 -11.16 6.20
C VAL A 13 -5.46 -11.84 5.00
N VAL A 14 -4.91 -11.59 3.82
CA VAL A 14 -5.25 -12.25 2.56
C VAL A 14 -4.14 -13.23 2.19
N ASP A 15 -4.48 -14.50 2.10
CA ASP A 15 -3.55 -15.60 1.79
C ASP A 15 -4.20 -16.57 0.80
N GLN A 16 -3.62 -16.69 -0.40
CA GLN A 16 -4.18 -17.52 -1.47
C GLN A 16 -4.16 -19.03 -1.16
N GLN A 17 -3.36 -19.48 -0.19
CA GLN A 17 -3.32 -20.87 0.28
C GLN A 17 -4.38 -21.15 1.36
N GLY A 18 -5.17 -20.14 1.75
CA GLY A 18 -6.24 -20.27 2.73
C GLY A 18 -5.78 -20.19 4.19
N LYS A 19 -4.58 -19.68 4.46
CA LYS A 19 -4.04 -19.54 5.83
C LYS A 19 -4.41 -18.20 6.50
N GLY A 20 -5.00 -17.27 5.76
CA GLY A 20 -5.44 -15.95 6.22
C GLY A 20 -6.95 -15.88 6.43
N ASP A 21 -7.46 -14.68 6.71
CA ASP A 21 -8.89 -14.41 6.88
C ASP A 21 -9.66 -14.56 5.57
N PHE A 22 -9.02 -14.22 4.44
CA PHE A 22 -9.58 -14.32 3.10
C PHE A 22 -8.55 -14.88 2.10
N THR A 23 -9.03 -15.47 1.00
CA THR A 23 -8.18 -15.89 -0.13
C THR A 23 -8.09 -14.85 -1.24
N ILE A 24 -9.00 -13.86 -1.24
CA ILE A 24 -9.13 -12.85 -2.29
C ILE A 24 -9.19 -11.45 -1.65
N VAL A 25 -8.40 -10.52 -2.20
CA VAL A 25 -8.32 -9.12 -1.70
C VAL A 25 -9.67 -8.41 -1.74
N GLN A 26 -10.42 -8.56 -2.83
CA GLN A 26 -11.74 -7.92 -2.96
C GLN A 26 -12.69 -8.40 -1.85
N ALA A 27 -12.70 -9.70 -1.53
CA ALA A 27 -13.53 -10.23 -0.46
C ALA A 27 -13.14 -9.65 0.93
N ALA A 28 -11.84 -9.45 1.16
CA ALA A 28 -11.36 -8.79 2.38
C ALA A 28 -11.85 -7.32 2.47
N ILE A 29 -11.79 -6.58 1.36
CA ILE A 29 -12.29 -5.20 1.29
C ILE A 29 -13.81 -5.17 1.53
N ASP A 30 -14.56 -6.04 0.87
CA ASP A 30 -16.03 -6.12 0.98
C ASP A 30 -16.49 -6.53 2.40
N SER A 31 -15.60 -7.13 3.20
CA SER A 31 -15.89 -7.47 4.60
C SER A 31 -15.81 -6.28 5.56
N ILE A 32 -15.22 -5.16 5.14
CA ILE A 32 -15.10 -3.97 5.96
C ILE A 32 -16.48 -3.33 6.07
N GLN A 33 -16.97 -3.22 7.30
CA GLN A 33 -18.27 -2.63 7.57
C GLN A 33 -18.34 -1.18 7.09
N GLU A 34 -19.48 -0.81 6.50
CA GLU A 34 -19.80 0.59 6.23
C GLU A 34 -19.75 1.41 7.53
N SER A 35 -19.36 2.68 7.42
CA SER A 35 -19.18 3.58 8.58
C SER A 35 -18.15 3.09 9.61
N ASN A 36 -17.18 2.28 9.19
CA ASN A 36 -16.05 1.94 10.04
C ASN A 36 -15.08 3.13 10.20
N TYR A 37 -14.86 3.56 11.44
CA TYR A 37 -13.91 4.62 11.80
C TYR A 37 -12.60 4.09 12.42
N GLN A 38 -12.48 2.76 12.56
CA GLN A 38 -11.27 2.11 13.06
C GLN A 38 -10.25 1.94 11.94
N TRP A 39 -8.97 1.98 12.32
CA TRP A 39 -7.88 1.73 11.39
C TRP A 39 -7.88 0.26 10.95
N VAL A 40 -8.11 0.02 9.66
CA VAL A 40 -8.03 -1.30 9.05
C VAL A 40 -6.82 -1.38 8.14
N LYS A 41 -6.05 -2.46 8.26
CA LYS A 41 -4.96 -2.82 7.36
C LYS A 41 -5.34 -4.06 6.54
N ILE A 42 -5.16 -4.00 5.23
CA ILE A 42 -5.14 -5.19 4.37
C ILE A 42 -3.69 -5.65 4.22
N HIS A 43 -3.44 -6.91 4.58
CA HIS A 43 -2.15 -7.57 4.50
C HIS A 43 -2.21 -8.72 3.49
N ASN A 44 -1.51 -8.60 2.35
CA ASN A 44 -1.41 -9.68 1.38
C ASN A 44 -0.10 -10.46 1.60
N SER A 45 -0.21 -11.69 2.12
CA SER A 45 0.89 -12.52 2.60
C SER A 45 1.65 -13.30 1.51
N TYR A 46 1.23 -13.19 0.24
CA TYR A 46 1.67 -14.06 -0.86
C TYR A 46 3.20 -14.29 -0.91
N ASN A 47 3.98 -13.21 -0.79
CA ASN A 47 5.45 -13.26 -0.92
C ASN A 47 6.21 -13.46 0.40
N LEU A 48 5.50 -13.55 1.53
CA LEU A 48 6.08 -13.54 2.87
C LEU A 48 6.35 -14.94 3.45
N VAL A 49 5.67 -15.98 2.95
CA VAL A 49 5.85 -17.36 3.44
C VAL A 49 6.09 -18.33 2.29
N GLY A 50 7.31 -18.88 2.22
CA GLY A 50 7.63 -20.03 1.34
C GLY A 50 7.60 -19.75 -0.16
N SER A 51 7.50 -18.49 -0.59
CA SER A 51 7.51 -18.15 -2.01
C SER A 51 8.93 -18.20 -2.57
N GLU A 52 9.15 -19.13 -3.50
CA GLU A 52 10.44 -19.30 -4.21
C GLU A 52 10.69 -18.16 -5.21
N THR A 53 9.61 -17.59 -5.76
CA THR A 53 9.64 -16.40 -6.63
C THR A 53 8.95 -15.23 -5.96
N ILE A 54 9.36 -14.02 -6.31
CA ILE A 54 8.66 -12.80 -5.93
C ILE A 54 7.74 -12.44 -7.10
N GLU A 55 6.44 -12.34 -6.84
CA GLU A 55 5.44 -11.93 -7.83
C GLU A 55 4.69 -10.68 -7.37
N PRO A 56 4.12 -9.88 -8.27
CA PRO A 56 3.18 -8.81 -7.90
C PRO A 56 2.04 -9.36 -7.02
N ALA A 57 1.88 -8.79 -5.82
CA ALA A 57 0.83 -9.20 -4.88
C ALA A 57 0.16 -7.98 -4.24
N PRO A 58 -0.72 -7.26 -4.96
CA PRO A 58 -1.33 -6.05 -4.43
C PRO A 58 -2.16 -6.33 -3.17
N ALA A 59 -1.99 -5.48 -2.15
CA ALA A 59 -2.90 -5.40 -1.02
C ALA A 59 -4.17 -4.61 -1.39
N THR A 60 -4.09 -3.72 -2.39
CA THR A 60 -5.26 -3.04 -2.95
C THR A 60 -5.00 -2.54 -4.37
N ALA A 61 -6.08 -2.35 -5.13
CA ALA A 61 -6.07 -1.67 -6.42
C ALA A 61 -7.20 -0.67 -6.53
N ILE A 62 -6.87 0.56 -6.92
CA ILE A 62 -7.77 1.71 -6.88
C ILE A 62 -7.95 2.25 -8.28
N TYR A 63 -9.16 2.10 -8.81
CA TYR A 63 -9.56 2.58 -10.15
C TYR A 63 -10.57 3.74 -10.10
N GLY A 64 -11.12 4.04 -8.92
CA GLY A 64 -12.21 5.00 -8.75
C GLY A 64 -11.73 6.43 -8.50
N ASP A 65 -12.24 7.40 -9.25
CA ASP A 65 -11.90 8.81 -9.07
C ASP A 65 -12.53 9.43 -7.80
N LYS A 66 -11.84 10.42 -7.21
CA LYS A 66 -12.20 11.12 -5.97
C LYS A 66 -12.30 10.18 -4.75
N SER A 67 -11.44 9.18 -4.68
CA SER A 67 -11.38 8.25 -3.55
C SER A 67 -10.56 8.82 -2.38
N VAL A 68 -11.03 8.58 -1.16
CA VAL A 68 -10.38 9.06 0.07
C VAL A 68 -10.11 7.89 1.01
N PHE A 69 -8.88 7.81 1.51
CA PHE A 69 -8.42 6.77 2.43
C PHE A 69 -7.89 7.45 3.69
N ILE A 70 -8.51 7.19 4.84
CA ILE A 70 -8.13 7.80 6.12
C ILE A 70 -7.87 6.69 7.12
N LYS A 71 -6.68 6.66 7.71
CA LYS A 71 -6.27 5.58 8.64
C LYS A 71 -6.46 4.19 8.02
N CYS A 72 -5.98 4.02 6.80
CA CYS A 72 -5.93 2.72 6.13
C CYS A 72 -4.51 2.16 6.17
N GLY A 73 -4.38 0.83 6.22
CA GLY A 73 -3.11 0.12 6.09
C GLY A 73 -3.10 -0.72 4.81
N PHE A 74 -1.99 -0.71 4.08
CA PHE A 74 -1.76 -1.57 2.92
C PHE A 74 -0.37 -2.19 3.06
N GLU A 75 -0.30 -3.52 3.11
CA GLU A 75 0.95 -4.25 3.33
C GLU A 75 1.04 -5.43 2.38
N SER A 76 2.13 -5.47 1.61
CA SER A 76 2.59 -6.63 0.86
C SER A 76 4.07 -6.45 0.54
N TYR A 77 4.62 -7.22 -0.40
CA TYR A 77 6.03 -7.16 -0.78
C TYR A 77 6.27 -6.35 -2.07
N GLN A 78 5.82 -6.87 -3.20
CA GLN A 78 5.96 -6.25 -4.51
C GLN A 78 4.60 -5.77 -4.97
N ASN A 79 4.55 -4.52 -5.46
CA ASN A 79 3.33 -3.91 -5.97
C ASN A 79 2.19 -3.83 -4.93
N THR A 80 2.47 -3.43 -3.69
CA THR A 80 1.49 -3.36 -2.57
C THR A 80 0.25 -2.52 -2.89
N LEU A 81 0.42 -1.26 -3.29
CA LEU A 81 -0.65 -0.29 -3.52
C LEU A 81 -0.70 0.08 -5.00
N PHE A 82 -1.70 -0.48 -5.72
CA PHE A 82 -1.95 -0.08 -7.10
C PHE A 82 -2.85 1.16 -7.14
N ASP A 83 -2.22 2.33 -7.19
CA ASP A 83 -2.84 3.63 -7.36
C ASP A 83 -3.02 3.93 -8.87
N ALA A 84 -4.00 3.25 -9.48
CA ALA A 84 -4.04 3.05 -10.93
C ALA A 84 -4.31 4.34 -11.71
N GLN A 85 -5.48 4.97 -11.51
CA GLN A 85 -5.90 6.20 -12.19
C GLN A 85 -6.95 6.95 -11.37
N GLY A 86 -7.04 8.27 -11.57
CA GLY A 86 -8.00 9.12 -10.87
C GLY A 86 -7.35 9.94 -9.76
N ARG A 87 -8.18 10.69 -9.02
CA ARG A 87 -7.74 11.56 -7.93
C ARG A 87 -7.93 10.89 -6.60
N HIS A 88 -6.85 10.72 -5.86
CA HIS A 88 -6.90 10.04 -4.57
C HIS A 88 -6.26 10.87 -3.46
N TYR A 89 -6.83 10.78 -2.27
CA TYR A 89 -6.30 11.43 -1.08
C TYR A 89 -6.12 10.40 0.04
N PHE A 90 -4.87 10.24 0.48
CA PHE A 90 -4.50 9.35 1.56
C PHE A 90 -4.09 10.19 2.77
N LYS A 91 -4.72 9.98 3.92
CA LYS A 91 -4.43 10.71 5.15
C LYS A 91 -4.18 9.77 6.32
N ASN A 92 -3.04 9.94 6.98
CA ASN A 92 -2.66 9.10 8.13
C ASN A 92 -2.66 7.61 7.81
N CYS A 93 -2.32 7.23 6.57
CA CYS A 93 -2.27 5.83 6.15
C CYS A 93 -0.89 5.21 6.44
N TYR A 94 -0.87 3.88 6.49
CA TYR A 94 0.34 3.06 6.60
C TYR A 94 0.48 2.25 5.31
N ILE A 95 1.63 2.33 4.66
CA ILE A 95 1.91 1.63 3.40
C ILE A 95 3.25 0.93 3.56
N GLU A 96 3.27 -0.39 3.36
CA GLU A 96 4.46 -1.22 3.53
C GLU A 96 4.75 -2.11 2.32
N GLY A 97 6.03 -2.18 1.93
CA GLY A 97 6.54 -3.05 0.89
C GLY A 97 8.02 -2.86 0.63
N GLU A 98 8.53 -3.45 -0.46
CA GLU A 98 9.94 -3.36 -0.86
C GLU A 98 10.11 -2.95 -2.33
N VAL A 99 9.36 -3.56 -3.26
CA VAL A 99 9.54 -3.39 -4.70
C VAL A 99 8.32 -2.73 -5.33
N ASP A 100 8.51 -1.54 -5.90
CA ASP A 100 7.51 -0.77 -6.64
C ASP A 100 6.18 -0.68 -5.88
N PHE A 101 6.25 -0.53 -4.55
CA PHE A 101 5.12 -0.86 -3.70
C PHE A 101 4.04 0.23 -3.64
N ILE A 102 4.31 1.41 -4.21
CA ILE A 102 3.31 2.41 -4.58
C ILE A 102 3.44 2.68 -6.07
N TYR A 103 2.49 2.24 -6.89
CA TYR A 103 2.65 2.26 -8.34
C TYR A 103 1.36 2.62 -9.07
N GLY A 104 1.49 3.07 -10.31
CA GLY A 104 0.39 3.45 -11.20
C GLY A 104 0.44 4.90 -11.67
N ASN A 105 -0.70 5.41 -12.16
CA ASN A 105 -0.83 6.72 -12.79
C ASN A 105 -1.85 7.65 -12.10
N GLY A 106 -2.14 7.44 -10.81
CA GLY A 106 -3.00 8.33 -10.03
C GLY A 106 -2.47 9.77 -9.93
N GLN A 107 -3.40 10.73 -9.78
CA GLN A 107 -3.13 12.08 -9.28
C GLN A 107 -3.40 12.08 -7.78
N SER A 108 -2.38 11.79 -6.99
CA SER A 108 -2.58 11.36 -5.60
C SER A 108 -1.79 12.18 -4.61
N TYR A 109 -2.43 12.46 -3.48
CA TYR A 109 -1.85 13.22 -2.39
C TYR A 109 -1.82 12.39 -1.10
N TYR A 110 -0.62 12.12 -0.61
CA TYR A 110 -0.33 11.33 0.58
C TYR A 110 0.06 12.27 1.72
N GLU A 111 -0.91 12.61 2.57
CA GLU A 111 -0.72 13.49 3.73
C GLU A 111 -0.48 12.70 5.00
N ASN A 112 0.67 12.95 5.65
CA ASN A 112 1.01 12.33 6.93
C ASN A 112 0.93 10.80 6.87
N CYS A 113 1.42 10.18 5.80
CA CYS A 113 1.48 8.73 5.68
C CYS A 113 2.79 8.18 6.28
N ILE A 114 2.74 6.97 6.80
CA ILE A 114 3.94 6.19 7.14
C ILE A 114 4.20 5.25 5.97
N ILE A 115 5.35 5.41 5.33
CA ILE A 115 5.88 4.56 4.27
C ILE A 115 6.95 3.68 4.92
N ASN A 116 6.71 2.37 5.00
CA ASN A 116 7.62 1.44 5.68
C ASN A 116 8.25 0.45 4.69
N ALA A 117 9.58 0.49 4.59
CA ALA A 117 10.40 -0.39 3.78
C ALA A 117 11.08 -1.46 4.65
N THR A 118 10.36 -2.52 5.01
CA THR A 118 10.81 -3.48 6.03
C THR A 118 11.11 -4.87 5.51
N LEU A 119 10.88 -5.15 4.23
CA LEU A 119 10.98 -6.51 3.70
C LEU A 119 12.33 -6.68 2.99
N GLY A 120 13.40 -6.72 3.79
CA GLY A 120 14.80 -6.71 3.36
C GLY A 120 15.30 -7.92 2.58
N LYS A 121 14.67 -8.25 1.44
CA LYS A 121 15.25 -9.11 0.42
C LYS A 121 16.11 -8.23 -0.51
N SER A 122 17.40 -8.54 -0.59
CA SER A 122 18.35 -7.85 -1.46
C SER A 122 18.26 -8.39 -2.90
N PRO A 123 18.33 -7.56 -3.96
CA PRO A 123 18.69 -6.12 -3.99
C PRO A 123 17.57 -5.16 -3.57
N PRO A 124 17.92 -3.91 -3.20
CA PRO A 124 16.95 -2.88 -2.79
C PRO A 124 15.95 -2.55 -3.90
N GLY A 125 14.67 -2.45 -3.52
CA GLY A 125 13.58 -2.04 -4.41
C GLY A 125 13.34 -0.53 -4.44
N PHE A 126 12.21 -0.13 -5.02
CA PHE A 126 11.77 1.26 -5.10
C PHE A 126 10.48 1.46 -4.31
N VAL A 127 10.35 2.62 -3.67
CA VAL A 127 9.10 3.05 -3.03
C VAL A 127 8.02 3.29 -4.07
N THR A 128 8.37 4.00 -5.14
CA THR A 128 7.42 4.39 -6.18
C THR A 128 7.78 3.85 -7.55
N ALA A 129 6.76 3.45 -8.31
CA ALA A 129 6.84 3.20 -9.75
C ALA A 129 5.70 3.96 -10.45
N GLN A 130 5.86 5.27 -10.51
CA GLN A 130 4.88 6.17 -11.11
C GLN A 130 4.96 6.10 -12.64
N SER A 131 3.81 5.98 -13.32
CA SER A 131 3.74 5.67 -14.75
C SER A 131 3.22 6.82 -15.63
N ARG A 132 3.53 8.08 -15.29
CA ARG A 132 3.18 9.27 -16.07
C ARG A 132 3.84 9.19 -17.44
N GLY A 133 3.03 9.17 -18.49
CA GLY A 133 3.50 8.94 -19.86
C GLY A 133 3.98 10.19 -20.59
N SER A 134 3.60 11.39 -20.12
CA SER A 134 3.91 12.64 -20.80
C SER A 134 3.92 13.86 -19.88
N GLU A 135 4.49 14.98 -20.33
CA GLU A 135 4.46 16.26 -19.61
C GLU A 135 3.07 16.89 -19.50
N LYS A 136 2.12 16.45 -20.33
CA LYS A 136 0.75 16.97 -20.37
C LYS A 136 -0.18 16.26 -19.40
N GLU A 137 0.22 15.09 -18.89
CA GLU A 137 -0.52 14.38 -17.86
C GLU A 137 -0.34 15.08 -16.51
N ASP A 138 -1.46 15.28 -15.82
CA ASP A 138 -1.52 15.89 -14.49
C ASP A 138 -1.44 14.84 -13.37
N SER A 139 -1.12 13.58 -13.70
CA SER A 139 -0.84 12.52 -12.76
C SER A 139 0.48 12.73 -12.01
N GLY A 140 0.58 12.08 -10.86
CA GLY A 140 1.76 12.16 -10.01
C GLY A 140 1.41 11.86 -8.56
N PHE A 141 2.42 11.44 -7.81
CA PHE A 141 2.30 11.17 -6.39
C PHE A 141 2.97 12.29 -5.60
N VAL A 142 2.21 12.94 -4.72
CA VAL A 142 2.71 13.99 -3.84
C VAL A 142 2.67 13.48 -2.41
N PHE A 143 3.82 13.45 -1.76
CA PHE A 143 3.96 13.06 -0.36
C PHE A 143 4.23 14.31 0.48
N ARG A 144 3.41 14.54 1.52
CA ARG A 144 3.59 15.68 2.43
C ARG A 144 3.44 15.26 3.89
N GLY A 145 4.48 15.53 4.66
CA GLY A 145 4.54 15.10 6.06
C GLY A 145 4.62 13.58 6.19
N GLY A 146 4.51 13.07 7.41
CA GLY A 146 4.68 11.65 7.69
C GLY A 146 6.16 11.23 7.69
N CYS A 147 6.42 9.96 7.45
CA CYS A 147 7.77 9.39 7.49
C CYS A 147 7.98 8.30 6.45
N VAL A 148 9.22 8.20 5.96
CA VAL A 148 9.76 7.00 5.32
C VAL A 148 10.64 6.32 6.35
N ILE A 149 10.31 5.10 6.75
CA ILE A 149 11.02 4.29 7.74
C ILE A 149 11.31 2.91 7.17
N GLY A 150 12.10 2.12 7.91
CA GLY A 150 12.32 0.72 7.60
C GLY A 150 13.79 0.31 7.74
N ASN A 151 14.03 -0.99 7.61
CA ASN A 151 15.37 -1.59 7.67
C ASN A 151 15.87 -2.01 6.27
N GLY A 152 15.01 -1.99 5.25
CA GLY A 152 15.35 -2.21 3.86
C GLY A 152 16.00 -0.97 3.26
N GLU A 153 16.98 -1.17 2.38
CA GLU A 153 17.43 -0.10 1.49
C GLU A 153 16.37 0.08 0.41
N VAL A 154 15.88 1.30 0.21
CA VAL A 154 14.95 1.62 -0.88
C VAL A 154 15.38 2.85 -1.63
N LYS A 155 15.09 2.85 -2.92
CA LYS A 155 15.15 4.02 -3.79
C LYS A 155 13.79 4.71 -3.78
N LEU A 156 13.77 6.04 -3.87
CA LEU A 156 12.54 6.83 -3.90
C LEU A 156 12.07 7.08 -5.34
#